data_AF-A0A635STH1-F1
#
_entry.id   AF-A0A635STH1-F1
#
_cell.length_a   1.000
_cell.length_b   1.000
_cell.length_c   1.000
_cell.angle_alpha   90.00
_cell.angle_beta   90.00
_cell.angle_gamma   90.00
#
_symmetry.space_group_name_H-M   'P 1'
#
loop_
_entity.id
_entity.type
_entity.pdbx_description
1 polymer ?
#
loop_
_entity_poly.entity_id
_entity_poly.type
_entity_poly.pdbx_seq_one_letter_code
_entity_poly.pdbx_strand_id
1 'polypeptide(L)'
;MRILKQTAAAYNDPSSWLDTLTVYCAMRLAAGYYGSTNRYGTISLASAVSQADLSWSGRAHSAVADAVMTARVLNDIAEYWRVLQCEYNTSD
;
A
#
# COMPACT_ATOMS: atom_id res chain seq x y z
N MET A 1 7.11 -0.55 11.28
CA MET A 1 7.55 -1.65 12.16
C MET A 1 7.50 -1.35 13.66
N ARG A 2 7.66 -0.10 14.10
CA ARG A 2 7.76 0.29 15.52
C ARG A 2 6.75 -0.39 16.46
N ILE A 3 5.45 -0.28 16.17
CA ILE A 3 4.39 -0.80 17.08
C ILE A 3 4.50 -2.32 17.26
N LEU A 4 4.73 -3.09 16.19
CA LEU A 4 4.88 -4.55 16.28
C LEU A 4 6.05 -4.97 17.18
N LYS A 5 7.21 -4.30 17.04
CA LYS A 5 8.38 -4.55 17.89
C LYS A 5 8.14 -4.16 19.35
N GLN A 6 7.46 -3.03 19.58
CA GLN A 6 7.13 -2.56 20.93
C GLN A 6 6.17 -3.52 21.63
N THR A 7 5.16 -4.03 20.92
CA THR A 7 4.25 -5.04 21.46
C THR A 7 4.99 -6.34 21.76
N ALA A 8 5.79 -6.87 20.83
CA ALA A 8 6.55 -8.08 21.08
C ALA A 8 7.49 -7.96 22.29
N ALA A 9 8.19 -6.82 22.43
CA ALA A 9 9.03 -6.56 23.60
C ALA A 9 8.25 -6.54 24.92
N ALA A 10 7.02 -6.00 24.93
CA ALA A 10 6.18 -5.95 26.12
C ALA A 10 5.70 -7.35 26.57
N TYR A 11 5.53 -8.28 25.64
CA TYR A 11 5.11 -9.66 25.92
C TYR A 11 6.27 -10.66 25.95
N ASN A 12 7.53 -10.18 25.84
CA ASN A 12 8.74 -11.01 25.79
C ASN A 12 8.73 -12.01 24.60
N ASP A 13 8.12 -11.61 23.48
CA ASP A 13 8.07 -12.38 22.25
C ASP A 13 9.28 -12.09 21.34
N PRO A 14 9.80 -13.10 20.61
CA PRO A 14 10.88 -12.90 19.66
C PRO A 14 10.42 -12.03 18.48
N SER A 15 11.18 -10.98 18.18
CA SER A 15 10.87 -10.01 17.12
C SER A 15 12.00 -9.77 16.12
N SER A 16 13.12 -10.49 16.22
CA SER A 16 14.26 -10.37 15.30
C SER A 16 13.90 -10.70 13.86
N TRP A 17 12.93 -11.58 13.64
CA TRP A 17 12.41 -11.90 12.31
C TRP A 17 11.73 -10.68 11.62
N LEU A 18 11.26 -9.68 12.37
CA LEU A 18 10.70 -8.46 11.76
C LEU A 18 11.78 -7.65 11.03
N ASP A 19 13.05 -7.82 11.38
CA ASP A 19 14.19 -7.17 10.70
C ASP A 19 14.59 -7.88 9.40
N THR A 20 14.13 -9.11 9.18
CA THR A 20 14.42 -9.85 7.95
C THR A 20 13.38 -9.57 6.86
N LEU A 21 12.29 -8.88 7.19
CA LEU A 21 11.23 -8.55 6.24
C LEU A 21 11.68 -7.44 5.29
N THR A 22 11.57 -7.70 3.99
CA THR A 22 11.60 -6.63 2.99
C THR A 22 10.24 -5.93 3.00
N VAL A 23 10.22 -4.65 3.33
CA VAL A 23 8.98 -3.88 3.47
C VAL A 23 8.96 -2.71 2.51
N TYR A 24 7.90 -2.63 1.72
CA TYR A 24 7.59 -1.50 0.86
C TYR A 24 6.42 -0.70 1.42
N CYS A 25 6.53 0.62 1.39
CA CYS A 25 5.43 1.49 1.76
C CYS A 25 4.47 1.60 0.57
N ALA A 26 3.29 1.00 0.69
CA ALA A 26 2.25 1.05 -0.35
C ALA A 26 1.91 2.49 -0.76
N MET A 27 1.86 3.41 0.19
CA MET A 27 1.55 4.82 -0.08
C MET A 27 2.68 5.53 -0.83
N ARG A 28 3.94 5.10 -0.68
CA ARG A 28 5.04 5.64 -1.49
C ARG A 28 4.91 5.20 -2.94
N LEU A 29 4.54 3.94 -3.18
CA LEU A 29 4.25 3.43 -4.52
C LEU A 29 3.05 4.16 -5.13
N ALA A 30 1.97 4.31 -4.36
CA ALA A 30 0.78 5.04 -4.79
C ALA A 30 1.07 6.51 -5.12
N ALA A 31 1.92 7.20 -4.35
CA ALA A 31 2.32 8.57 -4.66
C ALA A 31 3.14 8.65 -5.96
N GLY A 32 3.97 7.65 -6.25
CA GLY A 32 4.70 7.56 -7.51
C GLY A 32 3.80 7.30 -8.71
N TYR A 33 2.69 6.58 -8.50
CA TYR A 33 1.74 6.22 -9.56
C TYR A 33 0.64 7.28 -9.77
N TYR A 34 -0.13 7.61 -8.74
CA TYR A 34 -1.26 8.57 -8.83
C TYR A 34 -0.85 10.03 -8.63
N GLY A 35 0.39 10.28 -8.23
CA GLY A 35 0.87 11.60 -7.81
C GLY A 35 0.70 11.85 -6.31
N SER A 36 1.55 12.71 -5.76
CA SER A 36 1.44 13.15 -4.36
C SER A 36 0.31 14.15 -4.15
N THR A 37 -0.38 14.09 -3.01
CA THR A 37 -1.48 15.02 -2.67
C THR A 37 -1.11 16.03 -1.58
N ASN A 38 0.15 16.07 -1.15
CA ASN A 38 0.65 17.07 -0.23
C ASN A 38 2.07 17.53 -0.58
N ARG A 39 2.50 18.65 0.03
CA ARG A 39 3.80 19.28 -0.19
C ARG A 39 5.02 18.42 0.15
N TYR A 40 4.82 17.31 0.85
CA TYR A 40 5.91 16.41 1.25
C TYR A 40 6.09 15.23 0.29
N GLY A 41 5.35 15.21 -0.83
CA GLY A 41 5.50 14.15 -1.84
C GLY A 41 4.82 12.84 -1.44
N THR A 42 3.85 12.86 -0.52
CA THR A 42 3.11 11.64 -0.12
C THR A 42 1.63 11.73 -0.50
N ILE A 43 0.95 10.58 -0.44
CA ILE A 43 -0.49 10.45 -0.66
C ILE A 43 -1.10 9.70 0.54
N SER A 44 -2.33 10.05 0.89
CA SER A 44 -3.10 9.32 1.91
C SER A 44 -3.80 8.11 1.30
N LEU A 45 -4.14 7.10 2.11
CA LEU A 45 -4.92 5.95 1.63
C LEU A 45 -6.27 6.40 1.03
N ALA A 46 -6.98 7.32 1.68
CA ALA A 46 -8.26 7.84 1.18
C ALA A 46 -8.10 8.54 -0.19
N SER A 47 -7.04 9.32 -0.36
CA SER A 47 -6.74 9.96 -1.64
C SER A 47 -6.41 8.94 -2.73
N ALA A 48 -5.58 7.94 -2.42
CA ALA A 48 -5.24 6.88 -3.37
C ALA A 48 -6.47 6.06 -3.79
N VAL A 49 -7.36 5.74 -2.84
CA VAL A 49 -8.64 5.07 -3.09
C VAL A 49 -9.53 5.89 -4.02
N SER A 50 -9.61 7.20 -3.81
CA SER A 50 -10.35 8.10 -4.69
C SER A 50 -9.75 8.17 -6.10
N GLN A 51 -8.42 8.13 -6.23
CA GLN A 51 -7.74 8.16 -7.53
C GLN A 51 -7.91 6.84 -8.30
N ALA A 52 -7.99 5.72 -7.58
CA ALA A 52 -8.20 4.39 -8.12
C ALA A 52 -9.69 4.06 -8.40
N ASP A 53 -10.61 5.02 -8.17
CA ASP A 53 -12.06 4.83 -8.25
C ASP A 53 -12.57 3.62 -7.44
N LEU A 54 -11.92 3.35 -6.30
CA LEU A 54 -12.26 2.23 -5.43
C LEU A 54 -13.27 2.65 -4.35
N SER A 55 -14.21 1.78 -4.04
CA SER A 55 -15.20 1.97 -2.97
C SER A 55 -14.88 1.12 -1.73
N TRP A 56 -15.09 1.69 -0.55
CA TRP A 56 -14.91 1.00 0.73
C TRP A 56 -16.02 -0.03 0.95
N SER A 57 -15.64 -1.28 1.17
CA SER A 57 -16.54 -2.33 1.64
C SER A 57 -16.42 -2.45 3.17
N GLY A 58 -17.40 -1.96 3.91
CA GLY A 58 -17.44 -2.03 5.39
C GLY A 58 -17.12 -0.72 6.11
N ARG A 59 -16.92 -0.79 7.44
CA ARG A 59 -16.63 0.40 8.28
C ARG A 59 -15.17 0.82 8.07
N ALA A 60 -14.97 1.91 7.33
CA ALA A 60 -13.68 2.59 7.24
C ALA A 60 -13.13 2.88 8.65
N HIS A 61 -11.78 2.91 8.79
CA HIS A 61 -11.06 3.12 10.06
C HIS A 61 -10.93 1.89 10.97
N SER A 62 -10.99 0.67 10.42
CA SER A 62 -10.47 -0.52 11.10
C SER A 62 -9.17 -0.98 10.45
N ALA A 63 -8.23 -1.50 11.25
CA ALA A 63 -6.95 -1.97 10.73
C ALA A 63 -7.12 -3.03 9.62
N VAL A 64 -8.14 -3.89 9.73
CA VAL A 64 -8.46 -4.90 8.72
C VAL A 64 -8.97 -4.26 7.44
N ALA A 65 -9.95 -3.33 7.53
CA ALA A 65 -10.47 -2.64 6.35
C ALA A 65 -9.38 -1.84 5.63
N ASP A 66 -8.53 -1.14 6.38
CA ASP A 66 -7.43 -0.34 5.83
C ASP A 66 -6.36 -1.23 5.17
N ALA A 67 -6.07 -2.41 5.74
CA ALA A 67 -5.14 -3.37 5.14
C ALA A 67 -5.69 -3.95 3.82
N VAL A 68 -6.96 -4.35 3.80
CA VAL A 68 -7.63 -4.86 2.59
C VAL A 68 -7.66 -3.77 1.52
N MET A 69 -8.02 -2.54 1.89
CA MET A 69 -8.07 -1.43 0.95
C MET A 69 -6.68 -1.09 0.39
N THR A 70 -5.65 -1.13 1.22
CA THR A 70 -4.26 -0.96 0.78
C THR A 70 -3.87 -2.01 -0.26
N ALA A 71 -4.26 -3.27 -0.07
CA ALA A 71 -4.00 -4.33 -1.04
C ALA A 71 -4.72 -4.10 -2.38
N ARG A 72 -5.98 -3.60 -2.34
CA ARG A 72 -6.73 -3.26 -3.55
C ARG A 72 -6.07 -2.14 -4.35
N VAL A 73 -5.61 -1.09 -3.68
CA VAL A 73 -4.85 0.01 -4.34
C VAL A 73 -3.59 -0.52 -5.02
N LEU A 74 -2.86 -1.45 -4.38
CA LEU A 74 -1.68 -2.06 -4.99
C LEU A 74 -2.02 -2.95 -6.20
N ASN A 75 -3.15 -3.64 -6.15
CA ASN A 75 -3.61 -4.45 -7.27
C ASN A 75 -3.93 -3.57 -8.49
N ASP A 76 -4.60 -2.44 -8.30
CA ASP A 76 -4.87 -1.47 -9.38
C ASP A 76 -3.58 -0.98 -10.05
N ILE A 77 -2.59 -0.59 -9.24
CA ILE A 77 -1.26 -0.19 -9.71
C ILE A 77 -0.59 -1.32 -10.51
N ALA A 78 -0.66 -2.56 -10.01
CA ALA A 78 -0.04 -3.72 -10.66
C ALA A 78 -0.73 -4.10 -11.97
N GLU A 79 -2.06 -4.01 -12.03
CA GLU A 79 -2.83 -4.27 -13.25
C GLU A 79 -2.48 -3.28 -14.35
N TYR A 80 -2.34 -2.00 -14.04
CA TYR A 80 -1.88 -1.00 -14.98
C TYR A 80 -0.49 -1.33 -15.54
N TRP A 81 0.46 -1.70 -14.67
CA TRP A 81 1.79 -2.09 -15.11
C TRP A 81 1.76 -3.29 -16.07
N ARG A 82 0.91 -4.28 -15.80
CA ARG A 82 0.72 -5.44 -16.68
C ARG A 82 0.16 -5.03 -18.05
N VAL A 83 -0.79 -4.10 -18.09
CA VAL A 83 -1.35 -3.58 -19.35
C VAL A 83 -0.28 -2.87 -20.17
N LEU A 84 0.51 -1.98 -19.56
CA LEU A 84 1.62 -1.31 -20.24
C LEU A 84 2.64 -2.29 -20.83
N GLN A 85 2.98 -3.35 -20.09
CA GLN A 85 3.88 -4.38 -20.60
C GLN A 85 3.29 -5.14 -21.79
N CYS A 86 1.99 -5.42 -21.76
CA CYS A 86 1.31 -6.03 -22.90
C CYS A 86 1.32 -5.11 -24.13
N GLU A 87 0.98 -3.83 -23.98
CA GLU A 87 0.98 -2.85 -25.09
C GLU A 87 2.38 -2.70 -25.71
N TYR A 88 3.41 -2.63 -24.87
CA TYR A 88 4.80 -2.55 -25.32
C TYR A 88 5.22 -3.82 -26.09
N ASN A 89 4.83 -5.01 -25.62
CA ASN A 89 5.18 -6.29 -26.25
C ASN A 89 4.35 -6.62 -27.51
N THR A 90 3.25 -5.92 -27.77
CA THR A 90 2.44 -6.06 -29.00
C THR A 90 2.78 -5.02 -30.08
N SER A 91 3.76 -4.15 -29.80
CA SER A 91 4.21 -3.09 -30.72
C SER A 91 5.42 -3.50 -31.58
N ASP A 92 5.81 -4.78 -31.55
CA ASP A 92 6.77 -5.45 -32.45
C ASP A 92 6.05 -6.30 -33.51
#